data_AF-A0A0N1F5D9-F1
#
_entry.id   AF-A0A0N1F5D9-F1
#
_cell.length_a   1.000
_cell.length_b   1.000
_cell.length_c   1.000
_cell.angle_alpha   90.00
_cell.angle_beta   90.00
_cell.angle_gamma   90.00
#
_symmetry.space_group_name_H-M   'P 1'
#
loop_
_entity.id
_entity.type
_entity.pdbx_description
1 polymer ?
#
loop_
_entity_poly.entity_id
_entity_poly.type
_entity_poly.pdbx_seq_one_letter_code
_entity_poly.pdbx_strand_id
1 'polypeptide(L)' 'MPKLCKFTSPADGKPVYVNPALVTVVYSFKGQPPDTIIGFGKDYMLGVAESLEETVSRLGEATAGEAPKE' A
#
# COMPACT_ATOMS: atom_id res chain seq x y z
N MET A 1 3.31 10.83 -14.59
CA MET A 1 4.04 10.53 -13.34
C MET A 1 3.20 9.51 -12.58
N PRO A 2 3.77 8.39 -12.12
CA PRO A 2 3.01 7.42 -11.33
C PRO A 2 2.50 8.13 -10.06
N LYS A 3 1.21 8.01 -9.77
CA LYS A 3 0.63 8.63 -8.57
C LYS A 3 1.04 7.79 -7.36
N LEU A 4 1.94 8.31 -6.55
CA LEU A 4 2.32 7.64 -5.30
C LEU A 4 1.17 7.71 -4.29
N CYS A 5 0.78 6.56 -3.75
CA CYS A 5 -0.14 6.46 -2.63
C CYS A 5 0.60 6.79 -1.34
N LYS A 6 0.02 7.64 -0.50
CA LYS A 6 0.56 7.96 0.83
C LYS A 6 -0.10 7.07 1.88
N PHE A 7 0.73 6.44 2.69
CA PHE A 7 0.39 5.61 3.84
C PHE A 7 1.15 6.08 5.09
N THR A 8 0.88 5.43 6.21
CA THR A 8 1.45 5.75 7.51
C THR A 8 2.23 4.56 8.03
N SER A 9 3.49 4.78 8.40
CA SER A 9 4.34 3.77 9.05
C SER A 9 3.77 3.44 10.44
N PRO A 10 3.51 2.16 10.76
CA PRO A 10 2.99 1.77 12.06
C PRO A 10 4.05 1.91 13.17
N ALA A 11 5.34 1.91 12.84
CA ALA A 11 6.42 1.98 13.81
C ALA A 11 6.65 3.39 14.37
N ASP A 12 6.47 4.43 13.55
CA ASP A 12 6.84 5.81 13.91
C ASP A 12 5.84 6.88 13.44
N GLY A 13 4.72 6.49 12.82
CA GLY A 13 3.68 7.41 12.34
C GLY A 13 4.10 8.27 11.15
N LYS A 14 5.27 8.03 10.56
CA LYS A 14 5.75 8.84 9.43
C LYS A 14 5.07 8.47 8.12
N PRO A 15 4.97 9.43 7.18
CA PRO A 15 4.42 9.14 5.87
C PRO A 15 5.33 8.21 5.07
N VAL A 16 4.73 7.19 4.45
CA VAL A 16 5.38 6.30 3.48
C VAL A 16 4.69 6.42 2.13
N TYR A 17 5.48 6.52 1.06
CA TYR A 17 4.95 6.67 -0.28
C TYR A 17 5.16 5.39 -1.08
N VAL A 18 4.07 4.86 -1.61
CA VAL A 18 4.01 3.57 -2.30
C VAL A 18 3.64 3.80 -3.75
N ASN A 19 4.42 3.22 -4.66
CA ASN A 19 4.05 3.16 -6.07
C ASN A 19 3.09 1.97 -6.27
N PRO A 20 1.81 2.21 -6.59
CA PRO A 20 0.83 1.13 -6.74
C PRO A 20 1.19 0.15 -7.87
N ALA A 21 1.92 0.59 -8.91
CA ALA A 21 2.34 -0.27 -10.02
C ALA A 21 3.37 -1.34 -9.62
N LEU A 22 4.01 -1.21 -8.44
CA LEU A 22 4.99 -2.17 -7.93
C LEU A 22 4.40 -3.09 -6.85
N VAL A 23 3.15 -2.86 -6.43
CA VAL A 23 2.49 -3.66 -5.41
C VAL A 23 2.06 -4.99 -5.99
N THR A 24 2.45 -6.09 -5.35
CA THR A 24 2.10 -7.45 -5.79
C THR A 24 1.04 -8.09 -4.90
N VAL A 25 1.01 -7.76 -3.60
CA VAL A 25 0.04 -8.32 -2.66
C VAL A 25 -0.20 -7.34 -1.50
N VAL A 26 -1.41 -7.36 -0.95
CA VAL A 26 -1.75 -6.69 0.30
C VAL A 26 -2.45 -7.71 1.20
N TYR A 27 -2.03 -7.83 2.46
CA TYR A 27 -2.64 -8.75 3.41
C TYR A 27 -2.51 -8.24 4.84
N SER A 28 -3.40 -8.70 5.73
CA SER A 28 -3.28 -8.46 7.16
C SER A 28 -2.32 -9.48 7.78
N PHE A 29 -1.29 -9.00 8.47
CA PHE A 29 -0.42 -9.85 9.27
C PHE A 29 -0.97 -9.92 10.71
N LYS A 30 -1.02 -11.13 11.28
CA LYS A 30 -1.52 -11.34 12.64
C LYS A 30 -0.47 -10.89 13.67
N GLY A 31 -0.44 -9.59 13.94
CA GLY A 31 0.23 -8.93 15.05
C GLY A 31 -0.77 -8.23 16.00
N GLN A 32 -0.30 -7.74 17.15
CA GLN A 32 -1.06 -6.85 18.03
C GLN A 32 -0.33 -5.50 18.12
N PRO A 33 -0.88 -4.39 17.57
CA PRO A 33 -2.08 -4.31 16.72
C PRO A 33 -1.89 -5.02 15.35
N PRO A 34 -2.97 -5.35 14.62
CA PRO A 34 -2.85 -5.96 13.30
C PRO A 34 -2.21 -4.98 12.33
N ASP A 35 -1.06 -5.35 11.77
CA ASP A 35 -0.41 -4.57 10.72
C ASP A 35 -0.96 -5.00 9.35
N THR A 36 -1.22 -4.02 8.48
CA THR A 36 -1.43 -4.30 7.06
C THR A 36 -0.08 -4.31 6.36
N ILE A 37 0.21 -5.36 5.61
CA ILE A 37 1.45 -5.51 4.86
C ILE A 37 1.19 -5.32 3.37
N ILE A 38 2.01 -4.48 2.74
CA ILE A 38 2.13 -4.31 1.30
C ILE A 38 3.40 -5.04 0.85
N GLY A 39 3.25 -6.05 0.01
CA GLY A 39 4.36 -6.80 -0.58
C GLY A 39 4.72 -6.29 -1.97
N PHE A 40 6.02 -6.24 -2.25
CA PHE A 40 6.61 -5.84 -3.53
C PHE A 40 7.55 -6.95 -4.01
N GLY A 41 7.11 -7.75 -4.97
CA GLY A 41 7.88 -8.89 -5.45
C GLY A 41 8.16 -9.91 -4.35
N LYS A 42 9.37 -10.50 -4.35
CA LYS A 42 9.72 -11.64 -3.50
C LYS A 42 10.26 -11.25 -2.11
N ASP A 43 10.96 -10.12 -2.01
CA ASP A 43 11.86 -9.87 -0.87
C ASP A 43 11.57 -8.56 -0.11
N TYR A 44 10.60 -7.76 -0.55
CA TYR A 44 10.29 -6.47 0.08
C TYR A 44 8.85 -6.42 0.58
N MET A 45 8.70 -6.13 1.88
CA MET A 45 7.43 -6.01 2.58
C MET A 45 7.44 -4.70 3.37
N LEU A 46 6.30 -4.00 3.35
CA LEU A 46 6.12 -2.75 4.05
C LEU A 46 4.87 -2.83 4.92
N GLY A 47 5.03 -2.59 6.22
CA GLY A 47 3.91 -2.41 7.14
C GLY A 47 3.32 -1.01 7.02
N VAL A 48 2.00 -0.93 7.04
CA VAL A 48 1.22 0.32 7.07
C VAL A 48 0.19 0.27 8.20
N ALA A 49 -0.10 1.43 8.80
CA ALA A 49 -1.05 1.57 9.90
C ALA A 49 -2.51 1.56 9.42
N GLU A 50 -2.73 1.81 8.13
CA GLU A 50 -4.04 1.73 7.50
C GLU A 50 -4.60 0.31 7.51
N SER A 51 -5.93 0.20 7.53
CA SER A 51 -6.59 -1.10 7.43
C SER A 51 -6.40 -1.73 6.05
N LEU A 52 -6.67 -3.04 5.95
CA LEU A 52 -6.61 -3.76 4.68
C LEU A 52 -7.52 -3.11 3.63
N GLU A 53 -8.77 -2.81 4.00
CA GLU A 53 -9.77 -2.24 3.10
C GLU A 53 -9.37 -0.84 2.62
N GLU A 54 -8.88 0.00 3.53
CA GLU A 54 -8.41 1.34 3.17
C GLU A 54 -7.19 1.28 2.24
N THR A 55 -6.27 0.35 2.50
CA THR A 55 -5.07 0.15 1.68
C THR A 55 -5.43 -0.30 0.27
N VAL A 56 -6.30 -1.31 0.14
CA VAL A 56 -6.75 -1.81 -1.17
C VAL A 56 -7.53 -0.74 -1.94
N SER A 57 -8.41 0.02 -1.28
CA SER A 57 -9.16 1.10 -1.94
C SER A 57 -8.21 2.14 -2.54
N ARG A 58 -7.28 2.67 -1.73
CA ARG A 58 -6.34 3.71 -2.19
C ARG A 58 -5.47 3.25 -3.36
N LEU A 59 -4.99 2.00 -3.31
CA LEU A 59 -4.21 1.42 -4.41
C LEU A 59 -5.07 1.19 -5.67
N GLY A 60 -6.32 0.74 -5.49
CA GLY A 60 -7.28 0.55 -6.58
C GLY A 60 -7.63 1.87 -7.28
N GLU A 61 -7.89 2.93 -6.53
CA GLU A 61 -8.18 4.26 -7.08
C GLU A 61 -6.97 4.84 -7.84
N ALA A 62 -5.77 4.64 -7.31
CA ALA A 62 -4.55 5.13 -7.94
C ALA A 62 -4.24 4.40 -9.26
N THR A 63 -4.49 3.08 -9.33
CA THR A 63 -4.34 2.30 -10.56
C THR A 63 -5.44 2.57 -11.58
N ALA A 64 -6.69 2.75 -11.15
CA ALA A 64 -7.81 3.09 -12.05
C ALA A 64 -7.63 4.48 -12.70
N GLY A 65 -6.99 5.42 -12.01
CA GLY A 65 -6.66 6.74 -12.55
C GLY A 65 -5.49 6.76 -13.55
N GLU A 66 -4.82 5.63 -13.78
CA GLU A 66 -3.71 5.43 -14.74
C GLU A 66 -4.14 4.64 -15.99
N ALA A 67 -5.44 4.40 -16.19
CA ALA A 67 -5.94 3.85 -17.45
C ALA A 67 -5.48 4.73 -18.64
N PRO A 68 -4.94 4.16 -19.74
CA PRO A 68 -4.52 4.93 -20.89
C PRO A 68 -5.69 5.78 -21.41
N LYS A 69 -5.51 7.09 -21.53
CA LYS A 69 -6.27 7.84 -22.52
C LYS A 69 -5.74 7.37 -23.87
N GLU A 70 -6.57 6.61 -24.59
CA GLU A 70 -6.38 6.26 -26.01
C GLU A 70 -6.11 7.48 -26.87
#